data_AF-A0A0C1MQQ4-F1
#
_entry.id   AF-A0A0C1MQQ4-F1
#
_cell.length_a   1.000
_cell.length_b   1.000
_cell.length_c   1.000
_cell.angle_alpha   90.00
_cell.angle_beta   90.00
_cell.angle_gamma   90.00
#
_symmetry.space_group_name_H-M   'P 1'
#
loop_
_entity.id
_entity.type
_entity.pdbx_description
1 polymer ?
#
loop_
_entity_poly.entity_id
_entity_poly.type
_entity_poly.pdbx_seq_one_letter_code
_entity_poly.pdbx_strand_id
1 'polypeptide(L)' 'MEVKDYLVKLVNQNKVFCFSKNKDRYRREVSICYNHKFQSINAEMVRNRYAVAYTKYISLY' A
#
# COMPACT_ATOMS: atom_id res chain seq x y z
N MET A 1 9.98 16.54 -0.18
CA MET A 1 8.63 16.02 0.14
C MET A 1 8.81 14.78 0.97
N GLU A 2 8.21 14.73 2.15
CA GLU A 2 8.31 13.56 3.03
C GLU A 2 7.41 12.42 2.53
N VAL A 3 7.73 11.18 2.93
CA VAL A 3 6.96 9.97 2.57
C VAL A 3 5.48 10.12 2.95
N LYS A 4 5.22 10.68 4.14
CA LYS A 4 3.87 10.90 4.67
C LYS A 4 3.07 11.82 3.75
N ASP A 5 3.67 12.92 3.29
CA ASP A 5 2.99 13.90 2.42
C ASP A 5 2.62 13.29 1.08
N TYR A 6 3.49 12.43 0.53
CA TYR A 6 3.20 11.73 -0.71
C TYR A 6 2.00 10.78 -0.55
N LEU A 7 1.96 10.01 0.55
CA LEU A 7 0.82 9.13 0.84
C LEU A 7 -0.48 9.92 1.02
N VAL A 8 -0.45 11.04 1.75
CA VAL A 8 -1.60 11.93 1.92
C VAL A 8 -2.11 12.45 0.58
N LYS A 9 -1.21 12.88 -0.32
CA LYS A 9 -1.57 13.28 -1.68
C LYS A 9 -2.14 12.14 -2.51
N LEU A 10 -1.64 10.92 -2.34
CA LEU A 10 -2.08 9.76 -3.09
C LEU A 10 -3.49 9.29 -2.67
N VAL A 11 -3.79 9.37 -1.37
CA VAL A 11 -5.14 9.12 -0.82
C VAL A 11 -6.08 10.29 -1.14
N ASN A 12 -5.56 11.51 -1.15
CA ASN A 12 -6.26 12.74 -1.51
C ASN A 12 -7.59 12.94 -0.76
N GLN A 13 -7.63 12.67 0.55
CA GLN A 13 -8.84 12.73 1.38
C GLN A 13 -10.03 11.89 0.89
N ASN A 14 -9.81 10.97 -0.05
CA ASN A 14 -10.83 10.07 -0.57
C ASN A 14 -10.84 8.75 0.20
N LYS A 15 -11.95 8.01 0.10
CA LYS A 15 -12.01 6.62 0.57
C LYS A 15 -11.00 5.76 -0.21
N VAL A 16 -10.42 4.78 0.47
CA VAL A 16 -9.54 3.77 -0.10
C VAL A 16 -10.21 2.41 -0.07
N PHE A 17 -9.90 1.59 -1.06
CA PHE A 17 -10.40 0.22 -1.16
C PHE A 17 -9.25 -0.72 -0.80
N CYS A 18 -9.40 -1.48 0.29
CA CYS A 18 -8.35 -2.37 0.78
C CYS A 18 -8.85 -3.82 0.78
N PHE A 19 -8.00 -4.72 0.28
CA PHE A 19 -8.25 -6.15 0.29
C PHE A 19 -7.31 -6.82 1.28
N SER A 20 -7.89 -7.41 2.32
CA SER A 20 -7.16 -8.17 3.32
C SER A 20 -6.43 -9.34 2.68
N LYS A 21 -5.15 -9.54 3.03
CA LYS A 21 -4.36 -10.69 2.59
C LYS A 21 -4.01 -11.62 3.73
N ASN A 22 -3.62 -11.07 4.88
CA ASN A 22 -3.29 -11.85 6.07
C ASN A 22 -3.30 -10.96 7.31
N LYS A 23 -3.03 -11.56 8.46
CA LYS A 23 -2.60 -10.84 9.66
C LYS A 23 -1.12 -11.09 9.92
N ASP A 24 -0.42 -10.06 10.39
CA ASP A 24 0.96 -10.22 10.84
C ASP A 24 1.02 -10.92 12.22
N ARG A 25 2.24 -11.18 12.71
CA ARG A 25 2.46 -11.80 14.04
C ARG A 25 1.87 -11.02 15.22
N TYR A 26 1.56 -9.74 15.01
CA TYR A 26 0.94 -8.84 15.98
C TYR A 26 -0.57 -8.70 15.76
N ARG A 27 -1.16 -9.57 14.93
CA ARG A 27 -2.59 -9.60 14.57
C ARG A 27 -3.06 -8.36 13.82
N ARG A 28 -2.16 -7.57 13.23
CA ARG A 28 -2.51 -6.42 12.38
C ARG A 28 -2.89 -6.89 11.00
N GLU A 29 -3.92 -6.27 10.43
CA GLU A 29 -4.35 -6.56 9.08
C GLU A 29 -3.30 -6.09 8.06
N VAL A 30 -2.87 -6.98 7.18
CA VAL A 30 -1.99 -6.69 6.04
C VAL A 30 -2.83 -6.75 4.78
N SER A 31 -2.96 -5.60 4.12
CA SER A 31 -3.87 -5.41 3.00
C SER A 31 -3.19 -4.75 1.81
N ILE A 32 -3.73 -5.01 0.62
CA ILE A 32 -3.39 -4.27 -0.60
C ILE A 32 -4.46 -3.19 -0.77
N CYS A 33 -4.05 -1.94 -0.84
CA CYS A 33 -4.97 -0.82 -0.90
C CYS A 33 -4.88 -0.09 -2.24
N TYR A 34 -6.03 0.42 -2.67
CA TYR A 34 -6.23 1.16 -3.91
C TYR A 34 -6.88 2.50 -3.59
N ASN A 35 -6.47 3.55 -4.31
CA ASN A 35 -7.13 4.85 -4.21
C ASN A 35 -8.47 4.85 -4.99
N HIS A 36 -9.19 5.96 -4.93
CA HIS A 36 -10.47 6.15 -5.64
C HIS A 36 -10.37 6.02 -7.17
N LYS A 37 -9.16 6.09 -7.75
CA LYS A 37 -8.89 5.87 -9.17
C LYS A 37 -8.48 4.43 -9.49
N PHE A 38 -8.65 3.51 -8.54
CA PHE A 38 -8.22 2.11 -8.64
C PHE A 38 -6.71 1.94 -8.87
N GLN A 39 -5.89 2.91 -8.47
CA GLN A 39 -4.43 2.79 -8.52
C GLN A 39 -3.93 2.16 -7.22
N SER A 40 -3.01 1.18 -7.34
CA SER A 40 -2.43 0.50 -6.17
C SER A 40 -1.54 1.44 -5.38
N ILE A 41 -1.94 1.75 -4.15
CA ILE A 41 -1.18 2.61 -3.23
C ILE A 41 0.18 1.97 -2.94
N ASN A 42 0.19 0.66 -2.67
CA ASN A 42 1.42 -0.09 -2.38
C ASN A 42 2.41 0.02 -3.55
N ALA A 43 1.94 -0.11 -4.80
CA ALA A 43 2.80 -0.05 -5.97
C ALA A 43 3.36 1.36 -6.22
N GLU A 44 2.54 2.40 -6.06
CA GLU A 44 3.00 3.80 -6.21
C GLU A 44 4.06 4.16 -5.17
N MET A 45 3.91 3.71 -3.93
CA MET A 45 4.91 3.93 -2.88
C MET A 45 6.26 3.30 -3.23
N VAL A 46 6.26 2.09 -3.80
CA VAL A 46 7.50 1.43 -4.27
C VAL A 46 8.08 2.14 -5.48
N ARG A 47 7.26 2.45 -6.50
CA ARG A 47 7.69 3.10 -7.74
C ARG A 47 8.36 4.46 -7.47
N ASN A 48 7.85 5.20 -6.49
CA ASN A 48 8.35 6.53 -6.13
C ASN A 48 9.45 6.48 -5.04
N ARG A 49 10.03 5.31 -4.77
CA ARG A 49 11.13 5.10 -3.81
C ARG A 49 10.77 5.46 -2.35
N TYR A 50 9.48 5.47 -2.02
CA TYR A 50 8.98 5.72 -0.67
C TYR A 50 8.79 4.45 0.16
N ALA A 51 8.84 3.27 -0.47
CA ALA A 51 8.80 1.97 0.17
C ALA A 51 9.64 0.95 -0.60
N VAL A 52 9.99 -0.14 0.07
CA VAL A 52 10.66 -1.30 -0.54
C VAL A 52 9.64 -2.44 -0.67
N ALA A 53 9.58 -3.07 -1.84
CA ALA A 53 8.77 -4.26 -2.03
C ALA A 53 9.33 -5.41 -1.17
N TYR A 54 8.53 -5.91 -0.24
CA TYR A 54 8.94 -7.05 0.59
C TYR A 54 8.81 -8.35 -0.20
N THR A 55 9.93 -8.84 -0.73
CA THR A 55 9.98 -9.96 -1.67
C THR A 55 9.69 -11.33 -1.06
N LYS A 56 9.67 -11.45 0.28
CA LYS A 56 9.43 -12.73 0.97
C LYS A 56 8.06 -13.36 0.64
N TYR A 57 7.09 -12.58 0.17
CA TYR A 57 5.78 -13.05 -0.25
C TYR A 57 5.58 -13.09 -1.78
N ILE A 58 6.66 -13.10 -2.57
CA ILE A 58 6.61 -13.30 -4.04
C ILE A 58 6.37 -14.77 -4.43
N SER A 59 6.26 -15.68 -3.46
CA SER A 59 5.71 -17.02 -3.72
C SER A 59 4.18 -16.90 -3.84
N LEU A 60 3.70 -16.59 -5.05
CA LEU A 60 2.38 -16.91 -5.61
C LEU A 60 2.29 -16.22 -6.99
N TYR A 61 3.14 -16.68 -7.91
CA TYR A 61 2.92 -16.63 -9.35
C TYR A 61 3.33 -18.00 -9.92
#